data_AF-A0A181VNM7-F1
#
_entry.id   AF-A0A181VNM7-F1
#
_cell.length_a   1.000
_cell.length_b   1.000
_cell.length_c   1.000
_cell.angle_alpha   90.00
_cell.angle_beta   90.00
_cell.angle_gamma   90.00
#
_symmetry.space_group_name_H-M   'P 1'
#
loop_
_entity.id
_entity.type
_entity.pdbx_description
1 polymer ?
#
loop_
_entity_poly.entity_id
_entity_poly.type
_entity_poly.pdbx_seq_one_letter_code
_entity_poly.pdbx_strand_id
1 'polypeptide(L)'
;MSLIVYFSSRSENTHRFVQRLGLPAVRIPLNEREHLQVDEPYILIVPSYGGGGTAGAVPRQAIRFLNDVHNRRLIRGVIAAGNRNFGDAWGRAGDVIAQKCAVPYLYRFELMGTPDDIDNVRKGVSEFWQRQPQNV
;
A
#
# COMPACT_ATOMS: atom_id res chain seq x y z
N MET A 1 -9.63 -14.48 1.70
CA MET A 1 -8.43 -14.12 2.49
C MET A 1 -8.07 -12.68 2.20
N SER A 2 -7.52 -11.94 3.17
CA SER A 2 -7.29 -10.49 3.09
C SER A 2 -5.80 -10.18 2.92
N LEU A 3 -5.25 -10.41 1.72
CA LEU A 3 -3.81 -10.23 1.49
C LEU A 3 -3.40 -8.76 1.51
N ILE A 4 -2.33 -8.47 2.25
CA ILE A 4 -1.60 -7.21 2.16
C ILE A 4 -0.34 -7.42 1.32
N VAL A 5 -0.15 -6.60 0.30
CA VAL A 5 1.17 -6.44 -0.33
C VAL A 5 1.70 -5.09 0.10
N TYR A 6 2.98 -4.99 0.47
CA TYR A 6 3.52 -3.71 0.92
C TYR A 6 4.96 -3.49 0.52
N PHE A 7 5.36 -2.23 0.39
CA PHE A 7 6.76 -1.84 0.28
C PHE A 7 7.20 -1.10 1.55
N SER A 8 8.44 -1.30 1.96
CA SER A 8 9.08 -0.49 2.99
C SER A 8 10.57 -0.37 2.72
N SER A 9 11.09 0.86 2.72
CA SER A 9 12.53 1.11 2.63
C SER A 9 13.28 0.72 3.90
N ARG A 10 14.59 1.01 3.91
CA ARG A 10 15.52 0.76 5.03
C ARG A 10 15.12 1.41 6.36
N SER A 11 14.25 2.43 6.37
CA SER A 11 13.74 3.02 7.62
C SER A 11 12.67 2.15 8.30
N GLU A 12 12.07 1.23 7.54
CA GLU A 12 11.15 0.20 8.04
C GLU A 12 9.87 0.70 8.72
N ASN A 13 9.50 1.97 8.54
CA ASN A 13 8.27 2.54 9.11
C ASN A 13 7.01 1.77 8.67
N THR A 14 6.84 1.58 7.36
CA THR A 14 5.70 0.83 6.81
C THR A 14 5.78 -0.65 7.19
N HIS A 15 6.99 -1.22 7.27
CA HIS A 15 7.18 -2.59 7.75
C HIS A 15 6.68 -2.76 9.18
N ARG A 16 7.07 -1.88 10.11
CA ARG A 16 6.58 -1.88 11.50
C ARG A 16 5.07 -1.73 11.60
N PHE A 17 4.46 -0.87 10.77
CA PHE A 17 3.01 -0.75 10.70
C PHE A 17 2.35 -2.07 10.29
N VAL A 18 2.82 -2.69 9.20
CA VAL A 18 2.25 -3.94 8.68
C VAL A 18 2.42 -5.11 9.65
N GLN A 19 3.56 -5.20 10.34
CA GLN A 19 3.76 -6.22 11.39
C GLN A 19 2.73 -6.08 12.52
N ARG A 20 2.44 -4.83 12.95
CA ARG A 20 1.43 -4.54 13.98
C ARG A 20 0.00 -4.83 13.52
N LEU A 21 -0.29 -4.81 12.22
CA LEU A 21 -1.61 -5.21 11.71
C LEU A 21 -1.89 -6.69 11.97
N GLY A 22 -0.88 -7.56 12.00
CA GLY A 22 -1.07 -9.00 12.22
C GLY A 22 -1.92 -9.69 11.14
N LEU A 23 -1.93 -9.12 9.92
CA LEU A 23 -2.63 -9.66 8.76
C LEU A 23 -1.63 -10.40 7.84
N PRO A 24 -2.06 -11.38 7.05
CA PRO A 24 -1.23 -11.99 6.01
C PRO A 24 -0.65 -10.92 5.09
N ALA A 25 0.67 -10.87 4.98
CA ALA A 25 1.35 -9.82 4.25
C ALA A 25 2.61 -10.31 3.51
N VAL A 26 2.81 -9.80 2.30
CA VAL A 26 4.01 -10.06 1.48
C VAL A 26 4.72 -8.74 1.20
N ARG A 27 6.05 -8.72 1.42
CA ARG A 27 6.88 -7.54 1.23
C ARG A 27 7.43 -7.51 -0.19
N ILE A 28 7.19 -6.42 -0.91
CA ILE A 28 7.90 -6.11 -2.15
C ILE A 28 9.39 -5.96 -1.82
N PRO A 29 10.28 -6.70 -2.50
CA PRO A 29 11.71 -6.67 -2.22
C PRO A 29 12.31 -5.26 -2.26
N LEU A 30 13.28 -5.02 -1.38
CA LEU A 30 14.04 -3.77 -1.39
C LEU A 30 14.99 -3.70 -2.59
N ASN A 31 15.59 -4.84 -2.92
CA ASN A 31 16.48 -5.01 -4.05
C ASN A 31 15.68 -4.94 -5.35
N GLU A 32 15.97 -3.93 -6.18
CA GLU A 32 15.24 -3.69 -7.43
C GLU A 32 15.41 -4.80 -8.49
N ARG A 33 16.37 -5.73 -8.30
CA ARG A 33 16.59 -6.88 -9.18
C ARG A 33 15.73 -8.09 -8.82
N GLU A 34 15.14 -8.10 -7.63
CA GLU A 34 14.25 -9.18 -7.20
C GLU A 34 12.83 -8.87 -7.65
N HIS A 35 12.12 -9.92 -8.06
CA HIS A 35 10.76 -9.85 -8.53
C HIS A 35 9.84 -10.56 -7.56
N LEU A 36 8.64 -10.00 -7.37
CA LEU A 36 7.56 -10.61 -6.61
C LEU A 36 6.35 -10.71 -7.52
N GLN A 37 5.77 -11.89 -7.61
CA GLN A 37 4.43 -12.11 -8.15
C GLN A 37 3.51 -12.58 -7.03
N VAL A 38 2.25 -12.16 -7.09
CA VAL A 38 1.18 -12.60 -6.18
C VAL A 38 0.03 -13.14 -7.00
N ASP A 39 -0.66 -14.15 -6.48
CA ASP A 39 -1.68 -14.89 -7.23
C ASP A 39 -3.10 -14.71 -6.68
N GLU A 40 -3.26 -13.89 -5.63
CA GLU A 40 -4.55 -13.59 -5.02
C GLU A 40 -4.81 -12.08 -4.93
N PRO A 41 -6.09 -11.65 -4.88
CA PRO A 41 -6.44 -10.25 -4.71
C PRO A 41 -5.83 -9.64 -3.45
N TYR A 42 -5.32 -8.40 -3.55
CA TYR A 42 -4.62 -7.74 -2.44
C TYR A 42 -4.95 -6.26 -2.28
N ILE A 43 -4.72 -5.75 -1.07
CA ILE A 43 -4.60 -4.31 -0.79
C ILE A 43 -3.12 -3.95 -0.73
N LEU A 44 -2.74 -2.86 -1.41
CA LEU A 44 -1.36 -2.38 -1.45
C LEU A 44 -1.12 -1.33 -0.35
N ILE A 45 -0.07 -1.48 0.44
CA ILE A 45 0.38 -0.48 1.42
C ILE A 45 1.77 0.06 1.02
N VAL A 46 1.88 1.36 0.78
CA VAL A 46 3.14 1.97 0.32
C VAL A 46 3.46 3.29 1.02
N PRO A 47 4.74 3.59 1.33
CA PRO A 47 5.13 4.92 1.73
C PRO A 47 5.10 5.89 0.53
N SER A 48 4.84 7.16 0.83
CA SER A 48 5.01 8.26 -0.12
C SER A 48 6.41 8.85 0.00
N TYR A 49 7.07 9.06 -1.13
CA TYR A 49 8.34 9.78 -1.25
C TYR A 49 8.15 11.08 -2.03
N GLY A 50 9.25 11.79 -2.31
CA GLY A 50 9.22 13.08 -3.01
C GLY A 50 8.92 14.26 -2.08
N GLY A 51 9.65 15.35 -2.27
CA GLY A 51 9.56 16.57 -1.44
C GLY A 51 8.44 17.53 -1.85
N GLY A 52 7.26 17.04 -2.21
CA GLY A 52 6.09 17.90 -2.51
C GLY A 52 5.50 17.78 -3.92
N GLY A 53 6.23 17.21 -4.89
CA GLY A 53 5.75 17.00 -6.27
C GLY A 53 5.13 15.61 -6.52
N THR A 54 4.50 15.42 -7.69
CA THR A 54 3.99 14.11 -8.14
C THR A 54 5.09 13.18 -8.65
N ALA A 55 6.15 13.75 -9.24
CA ALA A 55 7.32 12.99 -9.68
C ALA A 55 8.05 12.39 -8.47
N GLY A 56 8.15 11.05 -8.45
CA GLY A 56 8.85 10.33 -7.39
C GLY A 56 8.01 10.06 -6.13
N ALA A 57 6.69 10.32 -6.16
CA ALA A 57 5.80 10.02 -5.04
C ALA A 57 5.75 8.52 -4.70
N VAL A 58 5.71 7.68 -5.74
CA VAL A 58 5.63 6.22 -5.60
C VAL A 58 7.04 5.62 -5.63
N PRO A 59 7.40 4.72 -4.70
CA PRO A 59 8.68 4.00 -4.73
C PRO A 59 8.88 3.23 -6.03
N ARG A 60 10.11 3.22 -6.57
CA ARG A 60 10.43 2.54 -7.85
C ARG A 60 10.10 1.05 -7.81
N GLN A 61 10.30 0.40 -6.67
CA GLN A 61 9.97 -1.00 -6.45
C GLN A 61 8.46 -1.25 -6.58
N ALA A 62 7.63 -0.38 -5.99
CA ALA A 62 6.18 -0.46 -6.13
C ALA A 62 5.73 -0.18 -7.57
N ILE A 63 6.38 0.76 -8.28
CA ILE A 63 6.13 1.00 -9.71
C ILE A 63 6.45 -0.26 -10.52
N ARG A 64 7.61 -0.90 -10.31
CA ARG A 64 7.98 -2.13 -11.04
C ARG A 64 7.02 -3.27 -10.75
N PHE A 65 6.66 -3.47 -9.48
CA PHE A 65 5.68 -4.46 -9.06
C PHE A 65 4.32 -4.25 -9.75
N LEU A 66 3.83 -3.01 -9.79
CA LEU A 66 2.58 -2.66 -10.47
C LEU A 66 2.71 -2.58 -12.00
N ASN A 67 3.90 -2.58 -12.57
CA ASN A 67 4.11 -2.65 -14.02
C ASN A 67 3.95 -4.05 -14.58
N ASP A 68 4.07 -5.07 -13.73
CA ASP A 68 3.60 -6.40 -14.06
C ASP A 68 2.06 -6.41 -14.12
N VAL A 69 1.51 -6.73 -15.29
CA VAL A 69 0.07 -6.79 -15.54
C VAL A 69 -0.61 -7.85 -14.67
N HIS A 70 0.07 -8.96 -14.37
CA HIS A 70 -0.44 -10.02 -13.49
C HIS A 70 -0.66 -9.53 -12.07
N ASN A 71 0.30 -8.78 -11.53
CA ASN A 71 0.15 -8.16 -10.20
C ASN A 71 -0.89 -7.03 -10.23
N ARG A 72 -0.88 -6.21 -11.28
CA ARG A 72 -1.78 -5.05 -11.39
C ARG A 72 -3.24 -5.47 -11.42
N ARG A 73 -3.62 -6.55 -12.12
CA ARG A 73 -5.02 -7.00 -12.19
C ARG A 73 -5.57 -7.50 -10.84
N LEU A 74 -4.71 -7.77 -9.87
CA LEU A 74 -5.08 -8.31 -8.55
C LEU A 74 -5.16 -7.22 -7.46
N ILE A 75 -4.73 -5.99 -7.71
CA ILE A 75 -4.92 -4.91 -6.75
C ILE A 75 -6.42 -4.61 -6.57
N ARG A 76 -6.84 -4.38 -5.32
CA ARG A 76 -8.23 -4.02 -4.97
C ARG A 76 -8.35 -2.68 -4.28
N GLY A 77 -7.28 -2.17 -3.71
CA GLY A 77 -7.23 -0.86 -3.06
C GLY A 77 -5.81 -0.50 -2.66
N VAL A 78 -5.59 0.76 -2.33
CA VAL A 78 -4.30 1.27 -1.86
C VAL A 78 -4.45 2.02 -0.54
N ILE A 79 -3.46 1.86 0.35
CA ILE A 79 -3.27 2.63 1.58
C ILE A 79 -1.87 3.27 1.49
N ALA A 80 -1.74 4.53 1.87
CA ALA A 80 -0.45 5.22 1.81
C ALA A 80 0.03 5.71 3.17
N ALA A 81 1.28 5.41 3.49
CA ALA A 81 2.00 6.03 4.60
C ALA A 81 2.64 7.35 4.12
N GLY A 82 2.79 8.31 5.03
CA GLY A 82 3.48 9.56 4.76
C GLY A 82 3.81 10.33 6.02
N ASN A 83 3.90 11.66 5.89
CA ASN A 83 4.04 12.58 7.01
C ASN A 83 3.28 13.87 6.63
N ARG A 84 2.45 14.40 7.54
CA ARG A 84 1.62 15.59 7.36
C ARG A 84 2.44 16.86 7.14
N ASN A 85 3.71 16.87 7.54
CA ASN A 85 4.64 17.97 7.28
C ASN A 85 4.86 18.22 5.77
N PHE A 86 4.48 17.27 4.90
CA PHE A 86 4.51 17.46 3.45
C PHE A 86 3.24 18.12 2.88
N GLY A 87 2.32 18.59 3.73
CA GLY A 87 1.12 19.33 3.31
C GLY A 87 0.29 18.55 2.29
N ASP A 88 0.03 19.18 1.14
CA ASP A 88 -0.76 18.59 0.05
C ASP A 88 -0.14 17.31 -0.55
N ALA A 89 1.16 17.07 -0.34
CA ALA A 89 1.83 15.85 -0.76
C ALA A 89 1.75 14.72 0.27
N TRP A 90 1.08 14.93 1.42
CA TRP A 90 0.89 13.88 2.42
C TRP A 90 0.03 12.72 1.87
N GLY A 91 0.67 11.56 1.71
CA GLY A 91 0.02 10.35 1.20
C GLY A 91 -0.05 10.29 -0.33
N ARG A 92 0.69 11.15 -1.04
CA ARG A 92 0.57 11.31 -2.50
C ARG A 92 0.75 10.03 -3.33
N ALA A 93 1.49 9.04 -2.82
CA ALA A 93 1.60 7.75 -3.50
C ALA A 93 0.24 7.05 -3.66
N GLY A 94 -0.64 7.19 -2.67
CA GLY A 94 -2.00 6.64 -2.69
C GLY A 94 -2.83 7.23 -3.82
N ASP A 95 -2.86 8.55 -3.94
CA ASP A 95 -3.58 9.25 -5.03
C ASP A 95 -3.11 8.76 -6.42
N VAL A 96 -1.79 8.72 -6.62
CA VAL A 96 -1.19 8.34 -7.90
C VAL A 96 -1.56 6.89 -8.27
N ILE A 97 -1.48 5.97 -7.31
CA ILE A 97 -1.80 4.55 -7.55
C ILE A 97 -3.29 4.36 -7.75
N ALA A 98 -4.13 4.96 -6.91
CA ALA A 98 -5.58 4.89 -6.99
C ALA A 98 -6.08 5.34 -8.37
N GLN A 99 -5.60 6.50 -8.83
CA GLN A 99 -5.96 7.05 -10.14
C GLN A 99 -5.44 6.16 -11.30
N LYS A 100 -4.19 5.70 -11.25
CA LYS A 100 -3.60 4.91 -12.35
C LYS A 100 -4.14 3.49 -12.44
N CYS A 101 -4.47 2.88 -11.32
CA CYS A 101 -4.95 1.49 -11.26
C CYS A 101 -6.48 1.39 -11.16
N ALA A 102 -7.19 2.53 -11.10
CA ALA A 102 -8.64 2.60 -10.93
C ALA A 102 -9.16 1.80 -9.71
N VAL A 103 -8.45 1.94 -8.58
CA VAL A 103 -8.82 1.31 -7.30
C VAL A 103 -9.03 2.36 -6.22
N PRO A 104 -9.85 2.09 -5.18
CA PRO A 104 -10.08 3.04 -4.11
C PRO A 104 -8.80 3.33 -3.29
N TYR A 105 -8.65 4.60 -2.90
CA TYR A 105 -7.69 5.02 -1.88
C TYR A 105 -8.34 4.84 -0.51
N LEU A 106 -8.00 3.75 0.18
CA LEU A 106 -8.74 3.25 1.33
C LEU A 106 -8.42 4.00 2.63
N TYR A 107 -7.16 4.37 2.83
CA TYR A 107 -6.70 4.99 4.08
C TYR A 107 -5.34 5.66 3.92
N ARG A 108 -5.00 6.59 4.79
CA ARG A 108 -3.64 7.16 4.89
C ARG A 108 -3.23 7.38 6.34
N PHE A 109 -1.95 7.14 6.64
CA PHE A 109 -1.40 7.25 7.99
C PHE A 109 -0.01 7.88 8.00
N GLU A 110 0.50 8.22 9.18
CA GLU A 110 1.83 8.81 9.35
C GLU A 110 2.87 7.79 9.84
N LEU A 111 4.06 7.84 9.24
CA LEU A 111 5.23 7.07 9.67
C LEU A 111 4.93 5.58 9.88
N MET A 112 4.91 5.12 11.13
CA MET A 112 4.65 3.72 11.52
C MET A 112 3.25 3.48 12.08
N GLY A 113 2.36 4.47 11.93
CA GLY A 113 0.96 4.46 12.36
C GLY A 113 0.75 4.54 13.87
N THR A 114 -0.34 5.18 14.28
CA THR A 114 -0.82 5.18 15.66
C THR A 114 -1.54 3.85 15.98
N PRO A 115 -1.90 3.58 17.25
CA PRO A 115 -2.84 2.51 17.58
C PRO A 115 -4.18 2.66 16.85
N ASP A 116 -4.73 3.87 16.78
CA ASP A 116 -5.99 4.12 16.06
C ASP A 116 -5.87 3.80 14.56
N ASP A 117 -4.72 4.09 13.93
CA ASP A 117 -4.48 3.70 12.54
C ASP A 117 -4.52 2.17 12.35
N ILE A 118 -3.99 1.42 13.32
CA ILE A 118 -4.02 -0.05 13.29
C ILE A 118 -5.46 -0.55 13.37
N ASP A 119 -6.24 -0.02 14.31
CA ASP A 119 -7.63 -0.44 14.52
C ASP A 119 -8.51 -0.06 13.32
N ASN A 120 -8.37 1.16 12.80
CA ASN A 120 -9.08 1.63 11.62
C ASN A 120 -8.75 0.79 10.39
N VAL A 121 -7.46 0.50 10.13
CA VAL A 121 -7.07 -0.32 8.97
C VAL A 121 -7.52 -1.76 9.12
N ARG A 122 -7.41 -2.37 10.31
CA ARG A 122 -7.92 -3.74 10.54
C ARG A 122 -9.42 -3.84 10.27
N LYS A 123 -10.20 -2.92 10.83
CA LYS A 123 -11.64 -2.86 10.63
C LYS A 123 -11.98 -2.62 9.16
N GLY A 124 -11.38 -1.59 8.55
CA GLY A 124 -11.62 -1.20 7.17
C GLY A 124 -11.26 -2.29 6.16
N VAL A 125 -10.13 -2.99 6.35
CA VAL A 125 -9.74 -4.13 5.51
C VAL A 125 -10.76 -5.25 5.62
N SER A 126 -11.19 -5.61 6.83
CA SER A 126 -12.20 -6.66 7.05
C SER A 126 -13.52 -6.32 6.34
N GLU A 127 -14.05 -5.11 6.56
CA GLU A 127 -15.29 -4.65 5.92
C GLU A 127 -15.17 -4.56 4.40
N PHE A 128 -14.01 -4.13 3.89
CA PHE A 128 -13.76 -4.03 2.46
C PHE A 128 -13.88 -5.39 1.77
N TRP A 129 -13.26 -6.42 2.34
CA TRP A 129 -13.32 -7.78 1.77
C TRP A 129 -14.68 -8.45 1.92
N GLN A 130 -15.49 -8.09 2.93
CA GLN A 130 -16.87 -8.57 3.04
C GLN A 130 -17.79 -8.02 1.96
N ARG A 131 -17.50 -6.82 1.43
CA ARG A 131 -18.29 -6.15 0.39
C ARG A 131 -17.82 -6.47 -1.03
N GLN A 132 -16.63 -7.06 -1.17
CA GLN A 132 -16.13 -7.51 -2.47
C GLN A 132 -16.95 -8.73 -2.94
N PRO A 133 -17.35 -8.79 -4.23
CA PRO A 133 -17.93 -10.01 -4.76
C PRO A 133 -16.93 -11.15 -4.58
N GLN A 134 -17.31 -12.13 -3.77
CA GLN A 134 -16.62 -13.42 -3.74
C GLN A 134 -16.94 -14.07 -5.08
N ASN A 135 -16.05 -13.89 -6.06
CA ASN A 135 -16.08 -14.74 -7.24
C ASN A 135 -15.72 -16.15 -6.76
N VAL A 136 -16.75 -16.96 -6.52
CA VAL A 136 -16.68 -18.41 -6.39
C VAL A 136 -16.39 -19.01 -7.76
#